data_AF-A0A5M5BW83-F1
#
_entry.id   AF-A0A5M5BW83-F1
#
_cell.length_a   1.000
_cell.length_b   1.000
_cell.length_c   1.000
_cell.angle_alpha   90.00
_cell.angle_beta   90.00
_cell.angle_gamma   90.00
#
_symmetry.space_group_name_H-M   'P 1'
#
loop_
_entity.id
_entity.type
_entity.pdbx_description
1 polymer ?
#
loop_
_entity_poly.entity_id
_entity_poly.type
_entity_poly.pdbx_seq_one_letter_code
_entity_poly.pdbx_strand_id
1 'polypeptide(L)'
;EVRFDGEEINPLEFLTMLYGNIKALEHNSQMGINELDMNIPSPYDTDRQEIEALMLRFLPSYFEDLQQGAYSLPEHTEQSLRNIFSLGASKHYFYETMPSMANPLGIGNRCMPLATKVQNLLIADFLNYLAMRHQVYLSTMDEVLKKNSKSKP
;
A
#
# COMPACT_ATOMS: atom_id res chain seq x y z
N GLU A 1 13.93 12.17 -12.06
CA GLU A 1 14.20 10.85 -11.46
C GLU A 1 14.31 11.03 -9.96
N VAL A 2 13.55 10.26 -9.17
CA VAL A 2 13.58 10.37 -7.69
C VAL A 2 14.85 9.74 -7.20
N ARG A 3 15.55 10.42 -6.31
CA ARG A 3 16.78 9.91 -5.75
C ARG A 3 16.65 9.85 -4.23
N PHE A 4 16.61 8.67 -3.65
CA PHE A 4 16.91 8.50 -2.22
C PHE A 4 18.43 8.37 -2.13
N ASP A 5 19.09 9.37 -1.55
CA ASP A 5 20.56 9.48 -1.49
C ASP A 5 21.31 9.49 -2.83
N GLY A 6 20.61 9.65 -3.96
CA GLY A 6 21.22 9.61 -5.30
C GLY A 6 20.68 8.53 -6.22
N GLU A 7 19.91 7.56 -5.69
CA GLU A 7 19.46 6.37 -6.45
C GLU A 7 17.93 6.31 -6.65
N GLU A 8 17.53 5.82 -7.84
CA GLU A 8 16.12 5.62 -8.21
C GLU A 8 15.41 4.75 -7.17
N ILE A 9 14.37 5.28 -6.52
CA ILE A 9 13.64 4.51 -5.50
C ILE A 9 12.99 3.31 -6.17
N ASN A 10 13.54 2.13 -5.88
CA ASN A 10 12.97 0.87 -6.33
C ASN A 10 11.65 0.62 -5.58
N PRO A 11 10.54 0.31 -6.27
CA PRO A 11 9.26 0.00 -5.62
C PRO A 11 9.35 -1.08 -4.55
N LEU A 12 10.20 -2.09 -4.73
CA LEU A 12 10.43 -3.15 -3.74
C LEU A 12 11.21 -2.65 -2.52
N GLU A 13 12.18 -1.75 -2.69
CA GLU A 13 12.88 -1.12 -1.58
C GLU A 13 11.95 -0.23 -0.76
N PHE A 14 11.10 0.54 -1.42
CA PHE A 14 10.08 1.35 -0.75
C PHE A 14 9.12 0.48 0.08
N LEU A 15 8.65 -0.63 -0.49
CA LEU A 15 7.82 -1.61 0.20
C LEU A 15 8.54 -2.23 1.40
N THR A 16 9.80 -2.61 1.22
CA THR A 16 10.64 -3.16 2.29
C THR A 16 10.86 -2.14 3.41
N MET A 17 11.05 -0.87 3.06
CA MET A 17 11.17 0.23 4.03
C MET A 17 9.86 0.45 4.79
N LEU A 18 8.71 0.44 4.11
CA LEU A 18 7.40 0.52 4.76
C LEU A 18 7.20 -0.63 5.75
N TYR A 19 7.55 -1.86 5.37
CA TYR A 19 7.47 -3.00 6.26
C TYR A 19 8.41 -2.88 7.47
N GLY A 20 9.66 -2.46 7.26
CA GLY A 20 10.61 -2.19 8.33
C GLY A 20 10.08 -1.18 9.33
N ASN A 21 9.41 -0.12 8.84
CA ASN A 21 8.74 0.86 9.69
C ASN A 21 7.57 0.25 10.46
N ILE A 22 6.69 -0.52 9.80
CA ILE A 22 5.55 -1.18 10.45
C ILE A 22 6.01 -2.16 11.54
N LYS A 23 7.04 -2.98 11.28
CA LYS A 23 7.67 -3.88 12.26
C LYS A 23 8.32 -3.15 13.43
N ALA A 24 8.99 -2.03 13.16
CA ALA A 24 9.57 -1.19 14.22
C ALA A 24 8.48 -0.54 15.09
N LEU A 25 7.33 -0.21 14.49
CA LEU A 25 6.16 0.35 15.15
C LEU A 25 5.36 -0.71 15.95
N GLU A 26 5.31 -1.98 15.53
CA GLU A 26 4.71 -3.06 16.35
C GLU A 26 5.37 -3.20 17.73
N HIS A 27 6.65 -2.80 17.86
CA HIS A 27 7.39 -2.80 19.11
C HIS A 27 7.13 -1.55 19.99
N ASN A 28 6.45 -0.53 19.45
CA ASN A 28 5.98 0.68 20.13
C ASN A 28 4.47 0.82 19.95
N SER A 29 3.72 0.16 20.83
CA SER A 29 2.28 -0.09 20.77
C SER A 29 1.39 1.17 20.78
N GLN A 30 1.40 1.99 19.73
CA GLN A 30 0.44 3.08 19.51
C GLN A 30 0.73 3.73 18.16
N MET A 31 0.18 3.17 17.07
CA MET A 31 -0.48 3.95 16.01
C MET A 31 -0.91 3.06 14.84
N GLY A 32 -2.20 3.14 14.51
CA GLY A 32 -2.75 2.53 13.31
C GLY A 32 -2.17 3.18 12.06
N ILE A 33 -2.29 2.47 10.95
CA ILE A 33 -1.76 2.80 9.60
C ILE A 33 -2.45 4.07 9.01
N ASN A 34 -3.13 4.89 9.83
CA ASN A 34 -4.03 5.97 9.42
C ASN A 34 -3.82 7.27 10.23
N GLU A 35 -2.60 7.83 10.27
CA GLU A 35 -2.40 9.19 10.84
C GLU A 35 -2.33 10.30 9.80
N LEU A 36 -2.28 9.97 8.51
CA LEU A 36 -2.52 10.97 7.48
C LEU A 36 -4.04 11.04 7.29
N ASP A 37 -4.68 12.08 7.83
CA ASP A 37 -6.09 12.39 7.63
C ASP A 37 -6.34 12.70 6.14
N MET A 38 -6.53 11.63 5.38
CA MET A 38 -6.65 11.65 3.93
C MET A 38 -8.11 11.93 3.58
N ASN A 39 -8.46 13.21 3.46
CA ASN A 39 -9.77 13.68 2.98
C ASN A 39 -10.04 13.35 1.49
N ILE A 40 -9.34 12.36 0.91
CA ILE A 40 -9.48 11.93 -0.48
C ILE A 40 -10.21 10.59 -0.49
N PRO A 41 -11.43 10.51 -1.07
CA PRO A 41 -12.19 9.28 -1.12
C PRO A 41 -11.40 8.13 -1.75
N SER A 42 -11.41 6.97 -1.10
CA SER A 42 -10.82 5.73 -1.58
C SER A 42 -11.92 4.74 -1.99
N PRO A 43 -11.73 3.95 -3.05
CA PRO A 43 -12.64 2.84 -3.35
C PRO A 43 -12.69 1.78 -2.23
N TYR A 44 -11.74 1.82 -1.29
CA TYR A 44 -11.62 0.90 -0.17
C TYR A 44 -12.29 1.39 1.11
N ASP A 45 -12.88 2.59 1.11
CA ASP A 45 -13.48 3.20 2.32
C ASP A 45 -14.61 2.34 2.91
N THR A 46 -15.40 1.68 2.06
CA THR A 46 -16.51 0.81 2.49
C THR A 46 -16.03 -0.43 3.23
N ASP A 47 -14.91 -1.02 2.80
CA ASP A 47 -14.38 -2.28 3.32
C ASP A 47 -13.18 -2.07 4.26
N ARG A 48 -12.94 -0.83 4.70
CA ARG A 48 -11.73 -0.43 5.45
C ARG A 48 -11.43 -1.33 6.65
N GLN A 49 -12.42 -1.63 7.47
CA GLN A 49 -12.23 -2.46 8.68
C GLN A 49 -11.82 -3.89 8.34
N GLU A 50 -12.40 -4.47 7.29
CA GLU A 50 -12.07 -5.82 6.83
C GLU A 50 -10.65 -5.84 6.25
N ILE A 51 -10.32 -4.85 5.42
CA ILE A 51 -8.99 -4.68 4.84
C ILE A 51 -7.93 -4.54 5.94
N GLU A 52 -8.17 -3.72 6.97
CA GLU A 52 -7.27 -3.57 8.12
C GLU A 52 -7.06 -4.90 8.86
N ALA A 53 -8.12 -5.68 9.10
CA ALA A 53 -8.01 -6.98 9.74
C ALA A 53 -7.22 -8.00 8.90
N LEU A 54 -7.45 -8.01 7.58
CA LEU A 54 -6.69 -8.83 6.64
C LEU A 54 -5.22 -8.43 6.59
N MET A 55 -4.95 -7.12 6.55
CA MET A 55 -3.61 -6.56 6.59
C MET A 55 -2.88 -7.01 7.85
N LEU A 56 -3.45 -6.84 9.04
CA LEU A 56 -2.84 -7.29 10.29
C LEU A 56 -2.49 -8.79 10.27
N ARG A 57 -3.32 -9.61 9.62
CA ARG A 57 -3.13 -11.05 9.56
C ARG A 57 -2.11 -11.49 8.51
N PHE A 58 -2.10 -10.88 7.33
CA PHE A 58 -1.40 -11.40 6.15
C PHE A 58 -0.28 -10.48 5.63
N LEU A 59 -0.10 -9.26 6.16
CA LEU A 59 1.05 -8.42 5.82
C LEU A 59 2.38 -9.18 5.96
N PRO A 60 2.64 -9.91 7.06
CA PRO A 60 3.91 -10.60 7.23
C PRO A 60 4.21 -11.58 6.09
N SER A 61 3.22 -12.38 5.69
CA SER A 61 3.38 -13.35 4.59
C SER A 61 3.50 -12.68 3.23
N TYR A 62 2.74 -11.63 2.98
CA TYR A 62 2.84 -10.83 1.76
C TYR A 62 4.26 -10.30 1.55
N PHE A 63 4.84 -9.69 2.59
CA PHE A 63 6.20 -9.15 2.52
C PHE A 63 7.28 -10.23 2.45
N GLU A 64 7.11 -11.34 3.17
CA GLU A 64 8.03 -12.47 3.08
C GLU A 64 8.07 -13.06 1.66
N ASP A 65 6.90 -13.27 1.04
CA ASP A 65 6.79 -13.75 -0.33
C ASP A 65 7.40 -12.76 -1.33
N LEU A 66 7.22 -11.44 -1.13
CA LEU A 66 7.89 -10.42 -1.95
C LEU A 66 9.41 -10.47 -1.84
N GLN A 67 9.95 -10.56 -0.61
CA GLN A 67 11.39 -10.59 -0.36
C GLN A 67 12.06 -11.85 -0.92
N GLN A 68 11.39 -13.00 -0.81
CA GLN A 68 11.87 -14.27 -1.36
C GLN A 68 11.65 -14.39 -2.87
N GLY A 69 10.97 -13.42 -3.51
CA GLY A 69 10.58 -13.47 -4.91
C GLY A 69 9.51 -14.52 -5.22
N ALA A 70 8.86 -15.06 -4.19
CA ALA A 70 7.78 -16.04 -4.32
C ALA A 70 6.44 -15.39 -4.71
N TYR A 71 6.32 -14.08 -4.50
CA TYR A 71 5.36 -13.18 -5.12
C TYR A 71 6.12 -12.04 -5.79
N SER A 72 5.62 -11.56 -6.93
CA SER A 72 6.19 -10.41 -7.63
C SER A 72 5.09 -9.41 -7.93
N LEU A 73 5.43 -8.12 -7.81
CA LEU A 73 4.52 -7.05 -8.17
C LEU A 73 4.09 -7.20 -9.64
N PRO A 74 2.79 -7.06 -9.95
CA PRO A 74 2.34 -6.92 -11.32
C PRO A 74 3.02 -5.73 -12.00
N GLU A 75 3.42 -5.90 -13.27
CA GLU A 75 4.14 -4.87 -14.04
C GLU A 75 3.44 -3.50 -14.03
N HIS A 76 2.11 -3.49 -14.14
CA HIS A 76 1.32 -2.26 -14.11
C HIS A 76 1.37 -1.55 -12.74
N THR A 77 1.38 -2.30 -11.63
CA THR A 77 1.52 -1.78 -10.27
C THR A 77 2.90 -1.18 -10.09
N GLU A 78 3.93 -1.91 -10.50
CA GLU A 78 5.31 -1.46 -10.44
C GLU A 78 5.52 -0.16 -11.24
N GLN A 79 5.05 -0.13 -12.50
CA GLN A 79 5.15 1.04 -13.35
C GLN A 79 4.38 2.23 -12.76
N SER A 80 3.22 1.99 -12.16
CA SER A 80 2.43 3.03 -11.50
C SER A 80 3.16 3.63 -10.30
N LEU A 81 3.81 2.79 -9.48
CA LEU A 81 4.64 3.23 -8.36
C LEU A 81 5.83 4.06 -8.86
N ARG A 82 6.56 3.60 -9.88
CA ARG A 82 7.67 4.34 -10.51
C ARG A 82 7.23 5.71 -11.03
N ASN A 83 6.06 5.79 -11.66
CA ASN A 83 5.49 7.03 -12.16
C ASN A 83 5.13 8.00 -11.02
N ILE A 84 4.51 7.49 -9.95
CA ILE A 84 4.14 8.28 -8.78
C ILE A 84 5.39 8.84 -8.09
N PHE A 85 6.41 8.01 -7.90
CA PHE A 85 7.68 8.49 -7.36
C PHE A 85 8.24 9.58 -8.28
N SER A 86 8.44 9.28 -9.57
CA SER A 86 8.99 10.23 -10.54
C SER A 86 8.30 11.60 -10.49
N LEU A 87 6.97 11.59 -10.39
CA LEU A 87 6.17 12.81 -10.21
C LEU A 87 6.45 13.49 -8.86
N GLY A 88 6.43 12.74 -7.76
CA GLY A 88 6.70 13.24 -6.41
C GLY A 88 8.06 13.95 -6.31
N ALA A 89 9.12 13.41 -6.92
CA ALA A 89 10.42 14.06 -6.93
C ALA A 89 10.48 15.28 -7.85
N SER A 90 9.89 15.20 -9.05
CA SER A 90 9.86 16.33 -9.98
C SER A 90 9.13 17.55 -9.40
N LYS A 91 8.24 17.31 -8.43
CA LYS A 91 7.45 18.32 -7.74
C LYS A 91 8.02 18.71 -6.37
N HIS A 92 9.16 18.14 -5.98
CA HIS A 92 9.81 18.36 -4.67
C HIS A 92 8.88 18.10 -3.47
N TYR A 93 8.02 17.09 -3.57
CA TYR A 93 7.07 16.79 -2.50
C TYR A 93 7.64 15.93 -1.36
N PHE A 94 8.85 15.39 -1.55
CA PHE A 94 9.65 14.79 -0.48
C PHE A 94 10.41 15.91 0.23
N TYR A 95 10.51 15.84 1.55
CA TYR A 95 11.16 16.85 2.42
C TYR A 95 10.46 18.22 2.49
N GLU A 96 9.15 18.31 2.18
CA GLU A 96 8.36 19.53 2.43
C GLU A 96 8.17 19.80 3.93
N THR A 97 8.14 18.75 4.74
CA THR A 97 8.10 18.81 6.21
C THR A 97 9.33 18.14 6.80
N MET A 98 9.65 18.48 8.06
CA MET A 98 10.76 17.85 8.76
C MET A 98 10.50 16.32 8.85
N PRO A 99 11.40 15.46 8.34
CA PRO A 99 11.23 14.02 8.42
C PRO A 99 11.10 13.54 9.87
N SER A 100 10.26 12.53 10.09
CA SER A 100 10.03 11.93 11.41
C SER A 100 9.79 10.42 11.28
N MET A 101 9.71 9.70 12.41
CA MET A 101 9.40 8.26 12.39
C MET A 101 8.02 7.97 11.74
N ALA A 102 7.05 8.86 11.91
CA ALA A 102 5.73 8.74 11.28
C ALA A 102 5.70 9.28 9.84
N ASN A 103 6.66 10.12 9.47
CA ASN A 103 6.79 10.71 8.14
C ASN A 103 8.26 10.67 7.65
N PRO A 104 8.79 9.47 7.33
CA PRO A 104 10.21 9.28 7.05
C PRO A 104 10.69 10.03 5.82
N LEU A 105 9.77 10.43 4.94
CA LEU A 105 10.05 11.17 3.71
C LEU A 105 9.72 12.67 3.82
N GLY A 106 9.31 13.18 4.99
CA GLY A 106 8.98 14.58 5.17
C GLY A 106 7.89 15.07 4.21
N ILE A 107 6.89 14.23 3.95
CA ILE A 107 5.83 14.50 2.97
C ILE A 107 4.93 15.62 3.50
N GLY A 108 4.67 16.64 2.68
CA GLY A 108 3.73 17.72 2.99
C GLY A 108 2.33 17.48 2.41
N ASN A 109 1.35 18.30 2.82
CA ASN A 109 -0.06 18.19 2.39
C ASN A 109 -0.27 18.21 0.88
N ARG A 110 0.67 18.76 0.10
CA ARG A 110 0.57 18.82 -1.37
C ARG A 110 0.78 17.45 -2.02
N CYS A 111 1.40 16.51 -1.31
CA CYS A 111 1.60 15.15 -1.77
C CYS A 111 0.43 14.21 -1.43
N MET A 112 -0.61 14.68 -0.72
CA MET A 112 -1.73 13.84 -0.30
C MET A 112 -2.37 13.06 -1.46
N PRO A 113 -2.63 13.65 -2.65
CA PRO A 113 -3.16 12.90 -3.78
C PRO A 113 -2.23 11.78 -4.28
N LEU A 114 -0.92 11.94 -4.13
CA LEU A 114 0.05 10.91 -4.48
C LEU A 114 0.10 9.82 -3.41
N ALA A 115 0.07 10.19 -2.14
CA ALA A 115 -0.02 9.26 -1.02
C ALA A 115 -1.27 8.38 -1.13
N THR A 116 -2.44 8.96 -1.44
CA THR A 116 -3.68 8.19 -1.66
C THR A 116 -3.57 7.23 -2.84
N LYS A 117 -2.91 7.65 -3.93
CA LYS A 117 -2.67 6.76 -5.08
C LYS A 117 -1.77 5.58 -4.71
N VAL A 118 -0.68 5.83 -3.97
CA VAL A 118 0.19 4.75 -3.48
C VAL A 118 -0.60 3.80 -2.59
N GLN A 119 -1.31 4.33 -1.58
CA GLN A 119 -2.11 3.52 -0.67
C GLN A 119 -3.11 2.64 -1.42
N ASN A 120 -3.86 3.21 -2.38
CA ASN A 120 -4.83 2.46 -3.17
C ASN A 120 -4.17 1.37 -4.03
N LEU A 121 -3.01 1.65 -4.63
CA LEU A 121 -2.25 0.64 -5.40
C LEU A 121 -1.77 -0.50 -4.49
N LEU A 122 -1.28 -0.19 -3.30
CA LEU A 122 -0.80 -1.20 -2.35
C LEU A 122 -1.94 -2.05 -1.80
N ILE A 123 -3.10 -1.45 -1.48
CA ILE A 123 -4.29 -2.20 -1.08
C ILE A 123 -4.75 -3.11 -2.22
N ALA A 124 -4.81 -2.61 -3.46
CA ALA A 124 -5.20 -3.40 -4.62
C ALA A 124 -4.29 -4.63 -4.81
N ASP A 125 -2.97 -4.41 -4.77
CA ASP A 125 -1.98 -5.47 -4.94
C ASP A 125 -2.03 -6.50 -3.80
N PHE A 126 -2.16 -6.04 -2.56
CA PHE A 126 -2.32 -6.91 -1.41
C PHE A 126 -3.57 -7.80 -1.51
N LEU A 127 -4.72 -7.24 -1.90
CA LEU A 127 -5.94 -8.01 -2.10
C LEU A 127 -5.80 -9.02 -3.26
N ASN A 128 -5.07 -8.66 -4.32
CA ASN A 128 -4.75 -9.58 -5.40
C ASN A 128 -3.84 -10.74 -4.93
N TYR A 129 -2.84 -10.45 -4.10
CA TYR A 129 -2.01 -11.47 -3.45
C TYR A 129 -2.86 -12.42 -2.61
N LEU A 130 -3.79 -11.91 -1.80
CA LEU A 130 -4.69 -12.74 -0.99
C LEU A 130 -5.56 -13.66 -1.85
N ALA A 131 -6.12 -13.13 -2.93
CA ALA A 131 -6.95 -13.91 -3.86
C ALA A 131 -6.14 -15.05 -4.48
N MET A 132 -4.93 -14.80 -4.97
CA MET A 132 -4.13 -15.80 -5.66
C MET A 132 -3.50 -16.83 -4.71
N ARG A 133 -2.96 -16.37 -3.58
CA ARG A 133 -2.12 -17.18 -2.68
C ARG A 133 -2.92 -17.87 -1.57
N HIS A 134 -3.94 -17.18 -1.05
CA HIS A 134 -4.71 -17.61 0.12
C HIS A 134 -6.17 -17.94 -0.21
N GLN A 135 -6.62 -17.66 -1.44
CA GLN A 135 -8.03 -17.77 -1.85
C GLN A 135 -8.98 -16.98 -0.93
N VAL A 136 -8.48 -15.85 -0.41
CA VAL A 136 -9.23 -14.93 0.45
C VAL A 136 -9.70 -13.75 -0.38
N TYR A 137 -10.98 -13.43 -0.27
CA TYR A 137 -11.64 -12.33 -0.98
C TYR A 137 -12.35 -11.44 0.05
N LEU A 138 -12.54 -10.17 -0.29
CA LEU A 138 -13.41 -9.29 0.50
C LEU A 138 -14.83 -9.84 0.54
N SER A 139 -15.51 -9.67 1.66
CA SER A 139 -16.88 -10.14 1.86
C SER A 139 -17.83 -9.56 0.80
N THR A 140 -17.66 -8.30 0.43
CA THR A 140 -18.41 -7.62 -0.64
C THR A 140 -18.21 -8.26 -2.01
N MET A 141 -16.99 -8.71 -2.32
CA MET A 141 -16.65 -9.36 -3.58
C MET A 141 -17.22 -10.79 -3.64
N ASP A 142 -17.12 -11.52 -2.54
CA ASP A 142 -17.64 -12.89 -2.40
C ASP A 142 -19.17 -12.94 -2.53
N GLU A 143 -19.88 -11.96 -1.95
CA GLU A 143 -21.32 -11.83 -2.11
C GLU A 143 -21.74 -11.59 -3.58
N VAL A 144 -21.02 -10.76 -4.31
CA VAL A 144 -21.27 -10.49 -5.74
C VAL A 144 -21.05 -11.76 -6.59
N LEU A 145 -19.98 -12.50 -6.32
CA LEU A 145 -19.69 -13.77 -7.00
C LEU A 145 -20.76 -14.83 -6.68
N LYS A 146 -21.20 -14.93 -5.43
CA LYS A 146 -22.31 -15.82 -5.01
C LYS A 146 -23.66 -15.41 -5.63
N LYS A 147 -23.93 -14.12 -5.78
CA LYS A 147 -25.17 -13.63 -6.41
C LYS A 147 -25.20 -13.89 -7.92
N ASN A 148 -24.06 -13.74 -8.60
CA ASN A 148 -23.93 -14.01 -10.04
C ASN A 148 -23.91 -15.51 -10.40
N SER A 149 -23.54 -16.38 -9.45
CA SER A 149 -23.61 -17.83 -9.64
C SER A 149 -25.02 -18.39 -9.42
N LYS A 150 -25.84 -17.73 -8.59
CA LYS A 150 -27.26 -18.10 -8.38
C LYS A 150 -28.21 -17.60 -9.47
N SER A 151 -27.74 -16.81 -10.44
CA SER A 151 -28.55 -16.25 -11.53
C SER A 151 -28.41 -16.98 -12.86
N LYS A 152 -27.87 -18.21 -12.88
CA LYS A 152 -27.98 -19.11 -14.04
C LYS A 152 -29.16 -20.08 -13.85
N PRO A 153 -30.21 -20.01 -14.69
CA PRO A 153 -31.30 -21.00 -14.73
C PRO A 153 -30.84 -22.34 -15.33
#